data_AF-A0A0F9AKR3-F1
#
_entry.id   AF-A0A0F9AKR3-F1
#
_cell.length_a   1.000
_cell.length_b   1.000
_cell.length_c   1.000
_cell.angle_alpha   90.00
_cell.angle_beta   90.00
_cell.angle_gamma   90.00
#
_symmetry.space_group_name_H-M   'P 1'
#
loop_
_entity.id
_entity.type
_entity.pdbx_description
1 polymer ?
#
loop_
_entity_poly.entity_id
_entity_poly.type
_entity_poly.pdbx_seq_one_letter_code
_entity_poly.pdbx_strand_id
1 'polypeptide(L)'
;QFIGITAVNTGGGYSAGTLDIWLDGGSQSDHPAQIAQSNITYWVGSNWFDVKTDNSDVLQGMSENSSNLLLFKTDTLHRFNKSTLKQVRGPGTSSKRSIVYFPQKDINIYFHGSVRDKTGFYLYDGRDAINISRAIQPFIDAILASNYPLVVAWPEGDVFRAYVGNISNQNSSNEAYNILDTNVVFSYSITDNKWSIDPIADAIKCAGTMRESNQPKLFLGNDSGEVFVTPSGYSFDGDPIRFVYETKVIYPRSSEVINFFTRLKIIARDAARVTVSYKLWGTPFDVDQTWTGLADLKRDMSDIEIPLGKSRGAGIQLRFEEYSAKEPVPTIEKITVFSTPDTLETPEKDKQ
;
A
#
# COMPACT_ATOMS: atom_id res chain seq x y z
N GLN A 1 -7.82 -29.85 -22.72
CA GLN A 1 -7.14 -29.79 -21.41
C GLN A 1 -8.01 -29.03 -20.45
N PHE A 2 -8.82 -29.74 -19.66
CA PHE A 2 -9.54 -29.16 -18.53
C PHE A 2 -8.66 -29.30 -17.28
N ILE A 3 -8.64 -28.28 -16.43
CA ILE A 3 -8.07 -28.36 -15.09
C ILE A 3 -9.25 -28.57 -14.14
N GLY A 4 -9.33 -29.77 -13.55
CA GLY A 4 -10.27 -30.08 -12.48
C GLY A 4 -9.62 -29.82 -11.13
N ILE A 5 -10.37 -29.27 -10.18
CA ILE A 5 -9.99 -29.10 -8.78
C ILE A 5 -11.03 -29.85 -7.95
N THR A 6 -10.59 -30.84 -7.17
CA THR A 6 -11.47 -31.56 -6.24
C THR A 6 -10.96 -31.33 -4.81
N ALA A 7 -11.82 -30.77 -3.97
CA ALA A 7 -11.57 -30.68 -2.53
C ALA A 7 -12.38 -31.81 -1.84
N VAL A 8 -11.68 -32.74 -1.19
CA VAL A 8 -12.34 -33.84 -0.47
C VAL A 8 -12.55 -33.41 0.99
N ASN A 9 -13.81 -33.32 1.41
CA ASN A 9 -14.18 -33.13 2.81
C ASN A 9 -14.37 -34.51 3.47
N THR A 10 -13.46 -34.91 4.35
CA THR A 10 -13.45 -36.24 4.98
C THR A 10 -14.37 -36.37 6.20
N GLY A 11 -15.22 -35.38 6.49
CA GLY A 11 -16.32 -35.53 7.45
C GLY A 11 -15.86 -35.94 8.86
N GLY A 12 -15.24 -35.00 9.58
CA GLY A 12 -14.91 -35.21 11.00
C GLY A 12 -13.79 -34.27 11.48
N GLY A 13 -14.13 -33.02 11.76
CA GLY A 13 -13.17 -32.01 12.25
C GLY A 13 -12.25 -31.48 11.13
N TYR A 14 -11.85 -30.21 11.27
CA TYR A 14 -10.96 -29.53 10.31
C TYR A 14 -9.65 -30.31 10.13
N SER A 15 -9.58 -31.14 9.10
CA SER A 15 -8.35 -31.80 8.64
C SER A 15 -8.13 -31.48 7.17
N ALA A 16 -6.85 -31.39 6.80
CA ALA A 16 -6.34 -30.83 5.56
C ALA A 16 -6.99 -31.45 4.31
N GLY A 17 -7.59 -30.61 3.48
CA GLY A 17 -8.01 -31.01 2.14
C GLY A 17 -6.80 -31.08 1.21
N THR A 18 -6.62 -32.20 0.52
CA THR A 18 -5.66 -32.34 -0.58
C THR A 18 -6.20 -31.58 -1.80
N LEU A 19 -5.35 -30.77 -2.45
CA LEU A 19 -5.65 -30.15 -3.74
C LEU A 19 -4.89 -30.91 -4.83
N ASP A 20 -5.63 -31.57 -5.72
CA ASP A 20 -5.08 -32.21 -6.92
C ASP A 20 -5.38 -31.38 -8.18
N ILE A 21 -4.41 -31.30 -9.09
CA ILE A 21 -4.50 -30.60 -10.39
C ILE A 21 -4.27 -31.62 -11.51
N TRP A 22 -5.19 -31.71 -12.47
CA TRP A 22 -5.12 -32.65 -13.61
C TRP A 22 -5.10 -31.93 -14.98
N LEU A 23 -4.56 -32.61 -16.00
CA LEU A 23 -4.54 -32.15 -17.41
C LEU A 23 -5.08 -33.24 -18.35
N ASP A 24 -6.21 -32.96 -19.01
CA ASP A 24 -6.78 -33.88 -20.01
C ASP A 24 -6.11 -33.80 -21.39
N GLY A 25 -5.53 -34.92 -21.85
CA GLY A 25 -4.98 -35.12 -23.19
C GLY A 25 -5.99 -35.48 -24.29
N GLY A 26 -7.29 -35.62 -23.98
CA GLY A 26 -8.36 -35.75 -24.96
C GLY A 26 -8.81 -37.18 -25.25
N SER A 27 -10.06 -37.47 -24.86
CA SER A 27 -11.12 -38.20 -25.58
C SER A 27 -12.28 -38.30 -24.61
N GLN A 28 -13.39 -37.61 -24.89
CA GLN A 28 -14.58 -37.56 -24.03
C GLN A 28 -15.09 -38.95 -23.64
N SER A 29 -15.32 -39.18 -22.34
CA SER A 29 -16.47 -39.93 -21.78
C SER A 29 -16.23 -40.21 -20.29
N ASP A 30 -16.13 -39.19 -19.44
CA ASP A 30 -16.31 -39.38 -17.99
C ASP A 30 -16.78 -38.08 -17.36
N HIS A 31 -18.08 -37.80 -17.51
CA HIS A 31 -18.77 -36.98 -16.52
C HIS A 31 -18.76 -37.72 -15.18
N PRO A 32 -18.77 -37.01 -14.04
CA PRO A 32 -18.70 -37.66 -12.72
C PRO A 32 -19.87 -38.62 -12.57
N ALA A 33 -19.57 -39.91 -12.42
CA ALA A 33 -20.55 -40.88 -11.98
C ALA A 33 -21.01 -40.50 -10.58
N GLN A 34 -22.22 -39.96 -10.48
CA GLN A 34 -22.99 -40.08 -9.24
C GLN A 34 -23.37 -41.56 -9.09
N ILE A 35 -23.11 -42.15 -7.94
CA ILE A 35 -24.09 -42.86 -7.10
C ILE A 35 -23.40 -43.52 -5.88
N ALA A 36 -24.10 -43.40 -4.75
CA ALA A 36 -24.12 -44.18 -3.52
C ALA A 36 -22.83 -44.36 -2.68
N GLN A 37 -22.96 -43.95 -1.42
CA GLN A 37 -22.14 -44.30 -0.27
C GLN A 37 -21.58 -45.74 -0.34
N SER A 38 -20.25 -45.90 -0.41
CA SER A 38 -19.49 -46.85 0.43
C SER A 38 -18.03 -47.08 0.04
N ASN A 39 -17.47 -46.52 -1.04
CA ASN A 39 -16.04 -46.73 -1.37
C ASN A 39 -15.33 -45.40 -1.64
N ILE A 40 -14.33 -45.06 -0.80
CA ILE A 40 -13.36 -43.99 -1.08
C ILE A 40 -12.52 -44.46 -2.27
N THR A 41 -12.74 -43.85 -3.43
CA THR A 41 -11.93 -44.11 -4.63
C THR A 41 -10.72 -43.19 -4.61
N TYR A 42 -9.51 -43.76 -4.55
CA TYR A 42 -8.28 -43.00 -4.79
C TYR A 42 -8.04 -42.89 -6.30
N TRP A 43 -7.59 -41.72 -6.74
CA TRP A 43 -7.18 -41.51 -8.13
C TRP A 43 -5.94 -42.36 -8.44
N VAL A 44 -6.03 -43.25 -9.43
CA VAL A 44 -4.93 -44.14 -9.84
C VAL A 44 -4.36 -43.65 -11.18
N GLY A 45 -3.17 -43.06 -11.16
CA GLY A 45 -2.48 -42.52 -12.35
C GLY A 45 -1.21 -41.72 -11.98
N SER A 46 -0.31 -41.47 -12.93
CA SER A 46 0.94 -40.67 -12.75
C SER A 46 0.82 -39.22 -13.24
N ASN A 47 -0.39 -38.67 -13.27
CA ASN A 47 -0.75 -37.40 -13.91
C ASN A 47 -1.30 -36.35 -12.92
N TRP A 48 -0.92 -36.45 -11.65
CA TRP A 48 -1.26 -35.52 -10.58
C TRP A 48 0.02 -34.97 -9.94
N PHE A 49 -0.07 -33.74 -9.43
CA PHE A 49 1.02 -33.11 -8.67
C PHE A 49 0.53 -32.86 -7.24
N ASP A 50 1.25 -33.41 -6.27
CA ASP A 50 1.04 -33.09 -4.86
C ASP A 50 1.60 -31.71 -4.54
N VAL A 51 0.73 -30.80 -4.11
CA VAL A 51 1.11 -29.48 -3.59
C VAL A 51 1.41 -29.57 -2.09
N LYS A 52 2.25 -30.57 -1.75
CA LYS A 52 2.81 -30.95 -0.44
C LYS A 52 2.02 -30.37 0.73
N THR A 53 1.00 -31.08 1.18
CA THR A 53 0.14 -30.71 2.31
C THR A 53 0.73 -31.02 3.68
N ASP A 54 1.81 -31.80 3.73
CA ASP A 54 2.33 -32.43 4.96
C ASP A 54 3.06 -31.46 5.91
N ASN A 55 3.14 -30.18 5.55
CA ASN A 55 3.81 -29.13 6.32
C ASN A 55 2.83 -28.22 7.11
N SER A 56 1.58 -28.64 7.28
CA SER A 56 0.51 -27.84 7.92
C SER A 56 0.20 -26.50 7.23
N ASP A 57 0.69 -26.30 6.01
CA ASP A 57 0.47 -25.11 5.21
C ASP A 57 -0.77 -25.31 4.31
N VAL A 58 -1.68 -24.35 4.32
CA VAL A 58 -3.04 -24.46 3.75
C VAL A 58 -3.12 -23.65 2.46
N LEU A 59 -3.74 -24.21 1.42
CA LEU A 59 -4.03 -23.47 0.20
C LEU A 59 -5.01 -22.33 0.50
N GLN A 60 -4.63 -21.11 0.12
CA GLN A 60 -5.43 -19.90 0.29
C GLN A 60 -6.06 -19.46 -1.02
N GLY A 61 -5.31 -19.50 -2.12
CA GLY A 61 -5.80 -19.00 -3.39
C GLY A 61 -4.94 -19.45 -4.57
N MET A 62 -5.43 -19.12 -5.75
CA MET A 62 -4.80 -19.47 -7.01
C MET A 62 -4.86 -18.25 -7.94
N SER A 63 -3.86 -18.09 -8.78
CA SER A 63 -3.85 -17.05 -9.81
C SER A 63 -3.08 -17.51 -11.04
N GLU A 64 -3.37 -16.93 -12.18
CA GLU A 64 -2.59 -17.13 -13.39
C GLU A 64 -1.39 -16.16 -13.44
N ASN A 65 -0.32 -16.60 -14.10
CA ASN A 65 0.82 -15.78 -14.45
C ASN A 65 1.40 -16.28 -15.77
N SER A 66 1.02 -15.61 -16.86
CA SER A 66 1.31 -16.05 -18.22
C SER A 66 0.90 -17.50 -18.43
N SER A 67 1.85 -18.41 -18.71
CA SER A 67 1.60 -19.83 -18.94
C SER A 67 1.58 -20.68 -17.66
N ASN A 68 1.69 -20.06 -16.50
CA ASN A 68 1.81 -20.73 -15.21
C ASN A 68 0.56 -20.53 -14.35
N LEU A 69 0.25 -21.55 -13.56
CA LEU A 69 -0.68 -21.48 -12.45
C LEU A 69 0.09 -21.29 -11.15
N LEU A 70 -0.20 -20.21 -10.43
CA LEU A 70 0.30 -19.94 -9.10
C LEU A 70 -0.65 -20.50 -8.05
N LEU A 71 -0.07 -21.18 -7.07
CA LEU A 71 -0.77 -21.79 -5.95
C LEU A 71 -0.25 -21.13 -4.67
N PHE A 72 -1.07 -20.26 -4.10
CA PHE A 72 -0.75 -19.55 -2.89
C PHE A 72 -1.21 -20.37 -1.70
N LYS A 73 -0.27 -20.89 -0.93
CA LYS A 73 -0.53 -21.41 0.40
C LYS A 73 -0.37 -20.27 1.43
N THR A 74 -0.56 -20.54 2.72
CA THR A 74 -0.38 -19.53 3.76
C THR A 74 1.07 -19.05 3.81
N ASP A 75 2.01 -19.99 3.86
CA ASP A 75 3.43 -19.72 4.08
C ASP A 75 4.27 -19.90 2.81
N THR A 76 3.80 -20.69 1.85
CA THR A 76 4.56 -21.00 0.63
C THR A 76 3.80 -20.64 -0.66
N LEU A 77 4.56 -20.31 -1.71
CA LEU A 77 4.05 -20.08 -3.06
C LEU A 77 4.61 -21.15 -3.98
N HIS A 78 3.75 -21.76 -4.79
CA HIS A 78 4.15 -22.74 -5.81
C HIS A 78 3.72 -22.29 -7.20
N ARG A 79 4.50 -22.70 -8.19
CA ARG A 79 4.24 -22.46 -9.60
C ARG A 79 4.14 -23.77 -10.35
N PHE A 80 3.06 -23.92 -11.09
CA PHE A 80 2.81 -25.05 -11.98
C PHE A 80 2.81 -24.62 -13.44
N ASN A 81 3.64 -25.24 -14.27
CA ASN A 81 3.78 -24.91 -15.70
C ASN A 81 3.30 -26.03 -16.63
N LYS A 82 2.26 -26.78 -16.21
CA LYS A 82 1.71 -27.98 -16.87
C LYS A 82 2.56 -29.25 -16.80
N SER A 83 3.87 -29.14 -16.56
CA SER A 83 4.77 -30.30 -16.51
C SER A 83 5.57 -30.41 -15.22
N THR A 84 5.74 -29.30 -14.51
CA THR A 84 6.50 -29.25 -13.26
C THR A 84 5.81 -28.36 -12.26
N LEU A 85 5.80 -28.81 -11.01
CA LEU A 85 5.44 -28.01 -9.84
C LEU A 85 6.74 -27.61 -9.13
N LYS A 86 6.96 -26.31 -8.93
CA LYS A 86 8.13 -25.79 -8.22
C LYS A 86 7.70 -24.79 -7.16
N GLN A 87 8.28 -24.91 -5.98
CA GLN A 87 8.16 -23.88 -4.97
C GLN A 87 8.93 -22.63 -5.41
N VAL A 88 8.27 -21.47 -5.30
CA VAL A 88 8.86 -20.16 -5.54
C VAL A 88 9.60 -19.70 -4.29
N ARG A 89 10.71 -18.99 -4.47
CA ARG A 89 11.39 -18.34 -3.34
C ARG A 89 10.55 -17.15 -2.87
N GLY A 90 9.94 -17.31 -1.70
CA GLY A 90 9.18 -16.27 -1.01
C GLY A 90 7.93 -16.83 -0.36
N PRO A 91 7.15 -15.98 0.33
CA PRO A 91 6.00 -16.44 1.07
C PRO A 91 4.77 -16.65 0.18
N GLY A 92 3.83 -17.43 0.70
CA GLY A 92 2.46 -17.50 0.23
C GLY A 92 1.63 -16.27 0.62
N THR A 93 0.31 -16.39 0.61
CA THR A 93 -0.61 -15.28 0.99
C THR A 93 -1.35 -15.61 2.28
N SER A 94 -1.64 -14.63 3.11
CA SER A 94 -2.60 -14.81 4.22
C SER A 94 -4.03 -14.45 3.82
N SER A 95 -4.22 -13.76 2.69
CA SER A 95 -5.54 -13.38 2.18
C SER A 95 -5.69 -13.72 0.71
N LYS A 96 -6.58 -14.68 0.43
CA LYS A 96 -6.98 -15.03 -0.94
C LYS A 96 -7.55 -13.86 -1.74
N ARG A 97 -8.13 -12.87 -1.06
CA ARG A 97 -8.73 -11.68 -1.70
C ARG A 97 -7.70 -10.60 -2.02
N SER A 98 -6.44 -10.76 -1.58
CA SER A 98 -5.36 -9.83 -1.87
C SER A 98 -4.62 -10.14 -3.18
N ILE A 99 -4.86 -11.31 -3.78
CA ILE A 99 -4.14 -11.77 -4.96
C ILE A 99 -4.69 -11.05 -6.19
N VAL A 100 -3.84 -10.26 -6.85
CA VAL A 100 -4.18 -9.51 -8.07
C VAL A 100 -3.16 -9.81 -9.16
N TYR A 101 -3.64 -10.20 -10.33
CA TYR A 101 -2.82 -10.38 -11.54
C TYR A 101 -2.89 -9.13 -12.42
N PHE A 102 -1.74 -8.70 -12.94
CA PHE A 102 -1.60 -7.61 -13.91
C PHE A 102 -1.12 -8.19 -15.26
N PRO A 103 -2.03 -8.52 -16.19
CA PRO A 103 -1.69 -9.19 -17.44
C PRO A 103 -0.70 -8.42 -18.32
N GLN A 104 -0.74 -7.08 -18.29
CA GLN A 104 0.09 -6.22 -19.14
C GLN A 104 1.58 -6.28 -18.76
N LYS A 105 1.87 -6.62 -17.50
CA LYS A 105 3.23 -6.68 -16.95
C LYS A 105 3.63 -8.11 -16.54
N ASP A 106 2.71 -9.06 -16.67
CA ASP A 106 2.86 -10.46 -16.26
C ASP A 106 3.32 -10.61 -14.80
N ILE A 107 2.73 -9.83 -13.90
CA ILE A 107 3.05 -9.88 -12.46
C ILE A 107 1.82 -10.20 -11.62
N ASN A 108 2.05 -10.83 -10.47
CA ASN A 108 1.04 -10.96 -9.42
C ASN A 108 1.46 -10.17 -8.19
N ILE A 109 0.53 -9.41 -7.59
CA ILE A 109 0.76 -8.71 -6.32
C ILE A 109 -0.21 -9.27 -5.28
N TYR A 110 0.27 -9.50 -4.06
CA TYR A 110 -0.50 -10.13 -2.98
C TYR A 110 0.03 -9.73 -1.60
N PHE A 111 -0.78 -9.95 -0.57
CA PHE A 111 -0.42 -9.67 0.82
C PHE A 111 -0.05 -10.95 1.59
N HIS A 112 0.98 -10.87 2.42
CA HIS A 112 1.35 -11.92 3.37
C HIS A 112 1.41 -11.34 4.79
N GLY A 113 0.86 -12.07 5.76
CA GLY A 113 0.91 -11.69 7.18
C GLY A 113 1.01 -12.86 8.16
N SER A 114 1.20 -14.11 7.73
CA SER A 114 1.28 -15.23 8.70
C SER A 114 2.57 -15.22 9.53
N VAL A 115 3.63 -14.54 9.05
CA VAL A 115 4.90 -14.40 9.76
C VAL A 115 5.24 -12.91 9.90
N ARG A 116 5.33 -12.43 11.15
CA ARG A 116 5.57 -11.01 11.48
C ARG A 116 6.73 -10.38 10.70
N ASP A 117 7.89 -11.03 10.70
CA ASP A 117 9.10 -10.51 10.05
C ASP A 117 9.06 -10.58 8.51
N LYS A 118 8.00 -11.17 7.96
CA LYS A 118 7.75 -11.26 6.53
C LYS A 118 6.45 -10.56 6.14
N THR A 119 5.76 -9.90 7.06
CA THR A 119 4.49 -9.23 6.76
C THR A 119 4.72 -8.14 5.72
N GLY A 120 3.87 -8.09 4.70
CA GLY A 120 3.95 -7.09 3.65
C GLY A 120 3.30 -7.49 2.33
N PHE A 121 3.43 -6.59 1.35
CA PHE A 121 3.00 -6.84 -0.01
C PHE A 121 4.16 -7.39 -0.83
N TYR A 122 3.86 -8.46 -1.56
CA TYR A 122 4.82 -9.18 -2.40
C TYR A 122 4.39 -9.08 -3.85
N LEU A 123 5.38 -8.92 -4.72
CA LEU A 123 5.25 -8.99 -6.16
C LEU A 123 5.95 -10.26 -6.65
N TYR A 124 5.24 -11.06 -7.43
CA TYR A 124 5.81 -12.18 -8.17
C TYR A 124 6.02 -11.77 -9.64
N ASP A 125 7.26 -11.86 -10.11
CA ASP A 125 7.72 -11.37 -11.42
C ASP A 125 7.93 -12.49 -12.46
N GLY A 126 7.40 -13.69 -12.21
CA GLY A 126 7.67 -14.87 -13.03
C GLY A 126 8.91 -15.65 -12.59
N ARG A 127 9.67 -15.18 -11.61
CA ARG A 127 10.82 -15.92 -11.05
C ARG A 127 10.73 -16.04 -9.54
N ASP A 128 10.74 -14.92 -8.84
CA ASP A 128 10.84 -14.84 -7.39
C ASP A 128 9.71 -13.96 -6.82
N ALA A 129 9.39 -14.14 -5.54
CA ALA A 129 8.48 -13.24 -4.82
C ALA A 129 9.29 -12.20 -4.04
N ILE A 130 9.11 -10.93 -4.40
CA ILE A 130 9.87 -9.78 -3.91
C ILE A 130 8.97 -8.94 -3.01
N ASN A 131 9.41 -8.65 -1.79
CA ASN A 131 8.70 -7.72 -0.91
C ASN A 131 8.84 -6.28 -1.45
N ILE A 132 7.73 -5.69 -1.85
CA ILE A 132 7.64 -4.33 -2.41
C ILE A 132 7.19 -3.29 -1.38
N SER A 133 6.75 -3.69 -0.18
CA SER A 133 6.24 -2.78 0.85
C SER A 133 7.29 -2.31 1.86
N ARG A 134 8.57 -2.67 1.70
CA ARG A 134 9.65 -2.27 2.63
C ARG A 134 9.72 -0.75 2.87
N ALA A 135 9.45 0.05 1.84
CA ALA A 135 9.49 1.52 1.93
C ALA A 135 8.41 2.09 2.87
N ILE A 136 7.35 1.33 3.14
CA ILE A 136 6.22 1.71 3.98
C ILE A 136 6.07 0.77 5.18
N GLN A 137 7.16 0.11 5.61
CA GLN A 137 7.15 -0.87 6.69
C GLN A 137 6.46 -0.37 7.98
N PRO A 138 6.62 0.90 8.43
CA PRO A 138 5.90 1.38 9.61
C PRO A 138 4.38 1.24 9.52
N PHE A 139 3.80 1.42 8.32
CA PHE A 139 2.37 1.25 8.09
C PHE A 139 1.97 -0.22 7.98
N ILE A 140 2.85 -1.07 7.45
CA ILE A 140 2.64 -2.52 7.39
C ILE A 140 2.62 -3.11 8.81
N ASP A 141 3.53 -2.65 9.67
CA ASP A 141 3.62 -3.08 11.07
C ASP A 141 2.41 -2.61 11.89
N ALA A 142 1.78 -1.50 11.48
CA ALA A 142 0.54 -0.99 12.07
C ALA A 142 -0.72 -1.80 11.67
N ILE A 143 -0.64 -2.74 10.72
CA ILE A 143 -1.78 -3.60 10.36
C ILE A 143 -1.98 -4.65 11.46
N LEU A 144 -3.17 -4.63 12.06
CA LEU A 144 -3.56 -5.62 13.07
C LEU A 144 -3.56 -7.03 12.48
N ALA A 145 -3.00 -8.00 13.20
CA ALA A 145 -2.91 -9.39 12.73
C ALA A 145 -4.27 -10.03 12.42
N SER A 146 -5.33 -9.59 13.11
CA SER A 146 -6.71 -9.99 12.82
C SER A 146 -7.20 -9.59 11.43
N ASN A 147 -6.59 -8.57 10.82
CA ASN A 147 -6.94 -8.07 9.50
C ASN A 147 -6.17 -8.77 8.37
N TYR A 148 -5.11 -9.51 8.67
CA TYR A 148 -4.30 -10.21 7.65
C TYR A 148 -5.08 -11.14 6.72
N PRO A 149 -6.07 -11.93 7.19
CA PRO A 149 -6.91 -12.74 6.29
C PRO A 149 -8.04 -11.94 5.63
N LEU A 150 -8.24 -10.69 6.03
CA LEU A 150 -9.33 -9.82 5.56
C LEU A 150 -8.88 -8.80 4.52
N VAL A 151 -7.59 -8.73 4.19
CA VAL A 151 -7.07 -7.81 3.17
C VAL A 151 -7.73 -8.08 1.82
N VAL A 152 -8.31 -7.05 1.21
CA VAL A 152 -8.97 -7.13 -0.11
C VAL A 152 -8.24 -6.24 -1.08
N ALA A 153 -7.86 -6.77 -2.24
CA ALA A 153 -7.14 -6.01 -3.24
C ALA A 153 -7.84 -6.03 -4.61
N TRP A 154 -7.52 -5.02 -5.41
CA TRP A 154 -8.02 -4.88 -6.77
C TRP A 154 -7.06 -4.08 -7.65
N PRO A 155 -7.11 -4.28 -8.97
CA PRO A 155 -6.36 -3.48 -9.93
C PRO A 155 -7.15 -2.24 -10.36
N GLU A 156 -6.46 -1.13 -10.56
CA GLU A 156 -6.99 0.09 -11.19
C GLU A 156 -5.96 0.62 -12.20
N GLY A 157 -6.09 0.17 -13.46
CA GLY A 157 -5.06 0.40 -14.46
C GLY A 157 -3.72 -0.22 -14.03
N ASP A 158 -2.69 0.61 -13.91
CA ASP A 158 -1.35 0.23 -13.45
C ASP A 158 -1.15 0.39 -11.93
N VAL A 159 -2.23 0.63 -11.18
CA VAL A 159 -2.21 0.78 -9.73
C VAL A 159 -2.80 -0.45 -9.07
N PHE A 160 -2.04 -1.04 -8.13
CA PHE A 160 -2.56 -2.03 -7.19
C PHE A 160 -3.15 -1.32 -5.99
N ARG A 161 -4.37 -1.65 -5.60
CA ARG A 161 -5.00 -1.15 -4.38
C ARG A 161 -5.31 -2.29 -3.43
N ALA A 162 -5.08 -2.10 -2.14
CA ALA A 162 -5.39 -3.07 -1.11
C ALA A 162 -5.99 -2.40 0.13
N TYR A 163 -7.25 -2.72 0.42
CA TYR A 163 -7.90 -2.37 1.67
C TYR A 163 -7.42 -3.30 2.80
N VAL A 164 -6.95 -2.72 3.90
CA VAL A 164 -6.41 -3.46 5.06
C VAL A 164 -7.20 -3.23 6.36
N GLY A 165 -8.26 -2.42 6.31
CA GLY A 165 -9.00 -2.00 7.50
C GLY A 165 -8.28 -0.92 8.29
N ASN A 166 -8.52 -0.90 9.60
CA ASN A 166 -7.90 0.06 10.50
C ASN A 166 -6.44 -0.35 10.79
N ILE A 167 -5.56 0.65 10.86
CA ILE A 167 -4.16 0.48 11.24
C ILE A 167 -3.85 1.32 12.48
N SER A 168 -3.05 0.77 13.38
CA SER A 168 -2.64 1.48 14.60
C SER A 168 -1.35 0.91 15.17
N ASN A 169 -0.46 1.80 15.61
CA ASN A 169 0.76 1.44 16.34
C ASN A 169 0.95 2.26 17.63
N GLN A 170 -0.13 2.88 18.14
CA GLN A 170 -0.09 3.81 19.28
C GLN A 170 0.43 3.22 20.60
N ASN A 171 0.61 1.89 20.67
CA ASN A 171 1.00 1.17 21.88
C ASN A 171 2.41 0.54 21.81
N SER A 172 3.18 0.82 20.76
CA SER A 172 4.52 0.26 20.60
C SER A 172 5.58 1.22 21.14
N SER A 173 6.24 0.85 22.24
CA SER A 173 7.21 1.68 22.96
C SER A 173 8.49 2.02 22.18
N ASN A 174 8.57 1.63 20.90
CA ASN A 174 9.74 1.77 20.02
C ASN A 174 9.43 2.50 18.70
N GLU A 175 8.26 3.10 18.53
CA GLU A 175 7.84 3.58 17.21
C GLU A 175 7.83 5.11 17.08
N ALA A 176 8.54 5.59 16.04
CA ALA A 176 8.72 6.99 15.71
C ALA A 176 7.49 7.65 15.04
N TYR A 177 6.47 6.86 14.72
CA TYR A 177 5.30 7.29 13.94
C TYR A 177 4.05 6.95 14.73
N ASN A 178 3.32 7.94 15.25
CA ASN A 178 2.04 7.74 15.95
C ASN A 178 0.92 7.56 14.91
N ILE A 179 0.78 6.34 14.38
CA ILE A 179 -0.16 5.97 13.32
C ILE A 179 -1.48 5.52 13.96
N LEU A 180 -2.57 6.16 13.52
CA LEU A 180 -3.95 5.79 13.84
C LEU A 180 -4.84 6.21 12.68
N ASP A 181 -5.04 5.29 11.73
CA ASP A 181 -5.85 5.55 10.54
C ASP A 181 -6.94 4.49 10.41
N THR A 182 -8.14 4.92 10.01
CA THR A 182 -9.31 4.05 9.83
C THR A 182 -9.57 3.79 8.35
N ASN A 183 -10.06 2.58 8.04
CA ASN A 183 -10.43 2.15 6.70
C ASN A 183 -9.35 2.46 5.65
N VAL A 184 -8.16 1.90 5.80
CA VAL A 184 -7.00 2.27 4.98
C VAL A 184 -6.91 1.43 3.72
N VAL A 185 -6.61 2.12 2.60
CA VAL A 185 -6.23 1.54 1.32
C VAL A 185 -4.77 1.87 1.02
N PHE A 186 -3.99 0.82 0.80
CA PHE A 186 -2.62 0.91 0.32
C PHE A 186 -2.66 0.89 -1.20
N SER A 187 -2.13 1.93 -1.85
CA SER A 187 -2.06 1.99 -3.31
C SER A 187 -0.60 1.94 -3.77
N TYR A 188 -0.29 1.09 -4.74
CA TYR A 188 1.03 0.95 -5.32
C TYR A 188 0.98 1.21 -6.82
N SER A 189 1.60 2.30 -7.27
CA SER A 189 1.81 2.57 -8.69
C SER A 189 2.93 1.66 -9.19
N ILE A 190 2.61 0.72 -10.07
CA ILE A 190 3.60 -0.20 -10.64
C ILE A 190 4.58 0.54 -11.55
N THR A 191 4.10 1.58 -12.23
CA THR A 191 4.90 2.37 -13.16
C THR A 191 5.87 3.30 -12.45
N ASP A 192 5.45 3.93 -11.35
CA ASP A 192 6.30 4.85 -10.59
C ASP A 192 7.08 4.18 -9.46
N ASN A 193 6.74 2.93 -9.12
CA ASN A 193 7.26 2.21 -7.96
C ASN A 193 7.09 3.04 -6.66
N LYS A 194 5.87 3.54 -6.45
CA LYS A 194 5.52 4.41 -5.32
C LYS A 194 4.29 3.91 -4.59
N TRP A 195 4.30 4.05 -3.28
CA TRP A 195 3.17 3.80 -2.41
C TRP A 195 2.45 5.10 -2.04
N SER A 196 1.13 5.05 -1.98
CA SER A 196 0.29 5.98 -1.24
C SER A 196 -0.59 5.20 -0.26
N ILE A 197 -1.00 5.86 0.80
CA ILE A 197 -1.78 5.27 1.88
C ILE A 197 -2.90 6.25 2.15
N ASP A 198 -4.11 5.85 1.79
CA ASP A 198 -5.26 6.74 1.70
C ASP A 198 -6.45 6.09 2.42
N PRO A 199 -7.23 6.83 3.21
CA PRO A 199 -8.46 6.31 3.78
C PRO A 199 -9.52 6.10 2.68
N ILE A 200 -10.44 5.17 2.89
CA ILE A 200 -11.67 5.00 2.12
C ILE A 200 -12.89 5.06 3.07
N ALA A 201 -14.00 5.66 2.61
CA ALA A 201 -15.17 5.85 3.46
C ALA A 201 -15.76 4.49 3.89
N ASP A 202 -15.90 3.59 2.92
CA ASP A 202 -16.51 2.28 3.10
C ASP A 202 -15.51 1.17 3.39
N ALA A 203 -15.89 0.28 4.31
CA ALA A 203 -15.14 -0.94 4.57
C ALA A 203 -15.30 -1.93 3.41
N ILE A 204 -14.22 -2.13 2.64
CA ILE A 204 -14.25 -3.02 1.47
C ILE A 204 -14.08 -4.48 1.88
N LYS A 205 -14.99 -5.35 1.45
CA LYS A 205 -15.03 -6.80 1.79
C LYS A 205 -14.83 -7.72 0.62
N CYS A 206 -15.15 -7.25 -0.56
CA CYS A 206 -14.89 -7.94 -1.81
C CYS A 206 -14.62 -6.94 -2.93
N ALA A 207 -13.87 -7.41 -3.91
CA ALA A 207 -13.66 -6.73 -5.17
C ALA A 207 -13.77 -7.76 -6.29
N GLY A 208 -14.35 -7.36 -7.42
CA GLY A 208 -14.51 -8.26 -8.56
C GLY A 208 -14.89 -7.52 -9.82
N THR A 209 -14.52 -8.09 -10.97
CA THR A 209 -14.90 -7.55 -12.27
C THR A 209 -16.20 -8.20 -12.73
N MET A 210 -17.18 -7.37 -13.06
CA MET A 210 -18.44 -7.80 -13.69
C MET A 210 -18.60 -7.12 -15.05
N ARG A 211 -19.43 -7.67 -15.93
CA ARG A 211 -19.73 -7.04 -17.22
C ARG A 211 -20.94 -6.12 -17.09
N GLU A 212 -20.75 -4.85 -17.38
CA GLU A 212 -21.81 -3.85 -17.52
C GLU A 212 -21.80 -3.36 -18.96
N SER A 213 -22.91 -3.51 -19.70
CA SER A 213 -23.02 -3.07 -21.10
C SER A 213 -21.88 -3.57 -22.00
N ASN A 214 -21.52 -4.85 -21.87
CA ASN A 214 -20.41 -5.52 -22.56
C ASN A 214 -18.99 -5.00 -22.22
N GLN A 215 -18.84 -4.09 -21.27
CA GLN A 215 -17.54 -3.65 -20.78
C GLN A 215 -17.23 -4.29 -19.42
N PRO A 216 -16.02 -4.83 -19.22
CA PRO A 216 -15.58 -5.26 -17.90
C PRO A 216 -15.43 -4.03 -17.00
N LYS A 217 -16.07 -4.05 -15.84
CA LYS A 217 -16.00 -2.98 -14.85
C LYS A 217 -15.71 -3.57 -13.48
N LEU A 218 -14.85 -2.91 -12.74
CA LEU A 218 -14.52 -3.30 -11.38
C LEU A 218 -15.59 -2.77 -10.43
N PHE A 219 -16.03 -3.66 -9.53
CA PHE A 219 -16.95 -3.35 -8.45
C PHE A 219 -16.33 -3.74 -7.11
N LEU A 220 -16.66 -2.95 -6.09
CA LEU A 220 -16.31 -3.16 -4.70
C LEU A 220 -17.60 -3.42 -3.91
N GLY A 221 -17.55 -4.24 -2.87
CA GLY A 221 -18.70 -4.51 -2.01
C GLY A 221 -18.35 -4.42 -0.52
N ASN A 222 -19.35 -4.05 0.29
CA ASN A 222 -19.24 -3.94 1.75
C ASN A 222 -20.16 -4.95 2.48
N ASP A 223 -20.19 -4.90 3.82
CA ASP A 223 -21.05 -5.76 4.66
C ASP A 223 -22.54 -5.40 4.57
N SER A 224 -22.87 -4.18 4.14
CA SER A 224 -24.25 -3.71 3.98
C SER A 224 -24.91 -4.20 2.69
N GLY A 225 -24.19 -4.95 1.85
CA GLY A 225 -24.66 -5.40 0.54
C GLY A 225 -24.64 -4.29 -0.53
N GLU A 226 -23.98 -3.17 -0.24
CA GLU A 226 -23.83 -2.08 -1.19
C GLU A 226 -22.69 -2.41 -2.17
N VAL A 227 -22.89 -2.00 -3.42
CA VAL A 227 -21.95 -2.23 -4.51
C VAL A 227 -21.51 -0.88 -5.06
N PHE A 228 -20.21 -0.65 -5.02
CA PHE A 228 -19.57 0.58 -5.42
C PHE A 228 -18.72 0.37 -6.66
N VAL A 229 -18.49 1.45 -7.39
CA VAL A 229 -17.40 1.53 -8.36
C VAL A 229 -16.18 2.11 -7.65
N THR A 230 -14.99 1.91 -8.21
CA THR A 230 -13.76 2.47 -7.64
C THR A 230 -13.92 3.98 -7.41
N PRO A 231 -13.47 4.51 -6.25
CA PRO A 231 -13.65 5.92 -5.92
C PRO A 231 -13.11 6.82 -7.02
N SER A 232 -13.90 7.82 -7.40
CA SER A 232 -13.52 8.85 -8.36
C SER A 232 -14.02 10.19 -7.86
N GLY A 233 -13.23 11.25 -8.02
CA GLY A 233 -13.61 12.60 -7.63
C GLY A 233 -12.63 13.21 -6.64
N TYR A 234 -13.09 14.25 -5.93
CA TYR A 234 -12.26 15.14 -5.12
C TYR A 234 -12.74 15.28 -3.68
N SER A 235 -13.63 14.36 -3.25
CA SER A 235 -14.19 14.36 -1.92
C SER A 235 -14.22 12.95 -1.34
N PHE A 236 -13.92 12.85 -0.05
CA PHE A 236 -14.09 11.70 0.81
C PHE A 236 -15.34 11.94 1.66
N ASP A 237 -16.39 11.12 1.48
CA ASP A 237 -17.65 11.23 2.24
C ASP A 237 -18.26 12.65 2.27
N GLY A 238 -18.16 13.37 1.13
CA GLY A 238 -18.60 14.76 1.00
C GLY A 238 -17.57 15.82 1.41
N ASP A 239 -16.52 15.45 2.14
CA ASP A 239 -15.44 16.35 2.52
C ASP A 239 -14.33 16.40 1.46
N PRO A 240 -13.82 17.58 1.06
CA PRO A 240 -12.71 17.67 0.10
C PRO A 240 -11.48 16.88 0.54
N ILE A 241 -10.89 16.09 -0.37
CA ILE A 241 -9.65 15.35 -0.10
C ILE A 241 -8.52 16.35 0.12
N ARG A 242 -7.82 16.20 1.26
CA ARG A 242 -6.68 17.02 1.62
C ARG A 242 -5.44 16.56 0.86
N PHE A 243 -4.73 17.50 0.27
CA PHE A 243 -3.43 17.28 -0.33
C PHE A 243 -2.33 17.89 0.52
N VAL A 244 -1.21 17.16 0.69
CA VAL A 244 -0.07 17.61 1.51
C VAL A 244 1.25 17.31 0.81
N TYR A 245 2.10 18.33 0.67
CA TYR A 245 3.51 18.17 0.32
C TYR A 245 4.41 18.69 1.42
N GLU A 246 5.48 17.96 1.70
CA GLU A 246 6.54 18.38 2.60
C GLU A 246 7.86 18.46 1.85
N THR A 247 8.62 19.53 2.07
CA THR A 247 9.98 19.62 1.57
C THR A 247 10.90 18.75 2.45
N LYS A 248 12.08 18.41 1.91
CA LYS A 248 13.22 18.08 2.78
C LYS A 248 13.59 19.30 3.64
N VAL A 249 14.33 19.07 4.71
CA VAL A 249 14.88 20.15 5.53
C VAL A 249 15.87 20.96 4.68
N ILE A 250 15.68 22.28 4.66
CA ILE A 250 16.54 23.24 3.99
C ILE A 250 17.49 23.81 5.02
N TYR A 251 18.79 23.55 4.83
CA TYR A 251 19.87 24.14 5.62
C TYR A 251 20.56 25.21 4.76
N PRO A 252 20.31 26.52 5.00
CA PRO A 252 20.88 27.58 4.18
C PRO A 252 22.42 27.59 4.15
N ARG A 253 23.05 27.08 5.22
CA ARG A 253 24.51 27.01 5.37
C ARG A 253 24.96 25.60 5.74
N SER A 254 24.55 25.12 6.91
CA SER A 254 24.90 23.81 7.47
C SER A 254 23.88 23.44 8.56
N SER A 255 23.77 22.17 8.90
CA SER A 255 23.00 21.68 10.05
C SER A 255 23.53 22.17 11.41
N GLU A 256 24.73 22.72 11.45
CA GLU A 256 25.39 23.20 12.69
C GLU A 256 25.25 24.72 12.91
N VAL A 257 24.85 25.46 11.89
CA VAL A 257 24.80 26.93 11.96
C VAL A 257 23.38 27.38 12.21
N ILE A 258 23.14 28.02 13.36
CA ILE A 258 21.85 28.65 13.66
C ILE A 258 21.66 29.87 12.77
N ASN A 259 20.47 29.97 12.16
CA ASN A 259 20.07 31.08 11.32
C ASN A 259 18.78 31.71 11.87
N PHE A 260 18.60 33.00 11.59
CA PHE A 260 17.33 33.68 11.67
C PHE A 260 16.68 33.70 10.29
N PHE A 261 15.58 32.97 10.15
CA PHE A 261 14.75 32.92 8.95
C PHE A 261 13.80 34.11 8.92
N THR A 262 13.86 34.94 7.88
CA THR A 262 13.12 36.21 7.84
C THR A 262 11.91 36.16 6.93
N ARG A 263 12.04 35.57 5.75
CA ARG A 263 10.97 35.50 4.76
C ARG A 263 11.12 34.33 3.81
N LEU A 264 10.02 33.96 3.16
CA LEU A 264 9.94 32.98 2.09
C LEU A 264 9.40 33.67 0.84
N LYS A 265 10.03 33.38 -0.30
CA LYS A 265 9.50 33.75 -1.61
C LYS A 265 9.18 32.48 -2.40
N ILE A 266 7.90 32.30 -2.71
CA ILE A 266 7.38 31.10 -3.36
C ILE A 266 6.76 31.51 -4.70
N ILE A 267 7.23 30.86 -5.77
CA ILE A 267 6.64 30.99 -7.12
C ILE A 267 5.89 29.70 -7.37
N ALA A 268 4.60 29.84 -7.68
CA ALA A 268 3.72 28.72 -7.91
C ALA A 268 2.71 29.06 -9.01
N ARG A 269 2.12 28.05 -9.65
CA ARG A 269 0.97 28.19 -10.54
C ARG A 269 -0.23 27.50 -9.94
N ASP A 270 -1.41 28.07 -10.14
CA ASP A 270 -2.69 27.53 -9.69
C ASP A 270 -2.74 27.20 -8.18
N ALA A 271 -1.92 27.88 -7.37
CA ALA A 271 -1.71 27.56 -5.96
C ALA A 271 -2.46 28.49 -4.99
N ALA A 272 -3.46 29.24 -5.46
CA ALA A 272 -4.14 30.28 -4.68
C ALA A 272 -4.90 29.77 -3.43
N ARG A 273 -4.95 28.44 -3.22
CA ARG A 273 -5.65 27.75 -2.13
C ARG A 273 -4.69 26.89 -1.29
N VAL A 274 -3.40 26.98 -1.58
CA VAL A 274 -2.38 26.22 -0.86
C VAL A 274 -1.96 27.02 0.37
N THR A 275 -2.19 26.48 1.55
CA THR A 275 -1.69 27.01 2.81
C THR A 275 -0.26 26.55 3.03
N VAL A 276 0.61 27.46 3.44
CA VAL A 276 2.01 27.18 3.78
C VAL A 276 2.18 27.16 5.29
N SER A 277 2.86 26.12 5.78
CA SER A 277 3.33 26.02 7.15
C SER A 277 4.80 25.62 7.20
N TYR A 278 5.45 25.80 8.34
CA TYR A 278 6.86 25.45 8.53
C TYR A 278 7.14 24.86 9.91
N LYS A 279 8.28 24.19 9.99
CA LYS A 279 8.94 23.73 11.22
C LYS A 279 10.40 24.10 11.19
N LEU A 280 10.96 24.45 12.35
CA LEU A 280 12.39 24.66 12.50
C LEU A 280 13.09 23.41 13.01
N TRP A 281 14.32 23.25 12.57
CA TRP A 281 15.22 22.16 12.94
C TRP A 281 16.43 22.73 13.66
N GLY A 282 16.84 22.12 14.77
CA GLY A 282 18.03 22.51 15.50
C GLY A 282 17.83 23.78 16.33
N THR A 283 16.86 23.75 17.25
CA THR A 283 16.65 24.79 18.26
C THR A 283 17.08 24.26 19.64
N PRO A 284 18.14 24.82 20.24
CA PRO A 284 19.54 24.42 19.99
C PRO A 284 19.86 22.90 20.01
N PHE A 285 18.91 21.99 20.30
CA PHE A 285 19.10 20.53 20.19
C PHE A 285 17.86 19.74 19.75
N ASP A 286 16.69 20.39 19.58
CA ASP A 286 15.43 19.71 19.22
C ASP A 286 14.84 20.18 17.90
N VAL A 287 13.92 19.36 17.38
CA VAL A 287 13.10 19.64 16.19
C VAL A 287 11.73 20.12 16.67
N ASP A 288 11.19 21.16 16.03
CA ASP A 288 9.82 21.59 16.29
C ASP A 288 8.85 20.45 16.00
N GLN A 289 8.13 20.00 17.04
CA GLN A 289 7.16 18.91 16.89
C GLN A 289 5.86 19.38 16.23
N THR A 290 5.59 20.69 16.17
CA THR A 290 4.35 21.27 15.66
C THR A 290 4.57 22.16 14.44
N TRP A 291 3.71 22.01 13.43
CA TRP A 291 3.74 22.87 12.23
C TRP A 291 3.18 24.25 12.58
N THR A 292 3.93 25.30 12.29
CA THR A 292 3.48 26.68 12.45
C THR A 292 2.93 27.19 11.11
N GLY A 293 1.66 27.56 11.08
CA GLY A 293 1.03 28.17 9.90
C GLY A 293 1.65 29.53 9.56
N LEU A 294 1.80 29.82 8.27
CA LEU A 294 2.31 31.10 7.78
C LEU A 294 1.22 31.89 7.06
N ALA A 295 0.88 31.47 5.85
CA ALA A 295 -0.06 32.17 4.98
C ALA A 295 -0.49 31.27 3.81
N ASP A 296 -1.57 31.68 3.15
CA ASP A 296 -1.97 31.10 1.87
C ASP A 296 -1.13 31.67 0.73
N LEU A 297 -0.80 30.83 -0.24
CA LEU A 297 -0.15 31.25 -1.47
C LEU A 297 -1.10 32.12 -2.29
N LYS A 298 -0.55 33.20 -2.84
CA LYS A 298 -1.13 34.05 -3.87
C LYS A 298 -0.72 33.54 -5.25
N ARG A 299 -1.61 33.72 -6.23
CA ARG A 299 -1.59 33.09 -7.58
C ARG A 299 -0.20 32.73 -8.12
N ASP A 300 0.66 33.72 -8.35
CA ASP A 300 1.91 33.48 -9.09
C ASP A 300 3.16 33.63 -8.23
N MET A 301 3.11 34.52 -7.23
CA MET A 301 4.24 34.80 -6.35
C MET A 301 3.75 35.24 -4.98
N SER A 302 4.28 34.60 -3.95
CA SER A 302 4.01 34.91 -2.55
C SER A 302 5.30 35.30 -1.85
N ASP A 303 5.30 36.46 -1.21
CA ASP A 303 6.33 36.88 -0.25
C ASP A 303 5.70 36.79 1.13
N ILE A 304 6.26 35.94 1.99
CA ILE A 304 5.67 35.54 3.26
C ILE A 304 6.71 35.78 4.35
N GLU A 305 6.37 36.61 5.34
CA GLU A 305 7.24 36.87 6.48
C GLU A 305 7.15 35.74 7.51
N ILE A 306 8.29 35.37 8.09
CA ILE A 306 8.36 34.40 9.18
C ILE A 306 8.27 35.17 10.50
N PRO A 307 7.34 34.81 11.41
CA PRO A 307 7.20 35.49 12.70
C PRO A 307 8.50 35.48 13.50
N LEU A 308 8.95 36.67 13.93
CA LEU A 308 10.23 36.84 14.63
C LEU A 308 10.40 35.91 15.85
N GLY A 309 9.32 35.67 16.61
CA GLY A 309 9.34 34.80 17.80
C GLY A 309 9.55 33.31 17.52
N LYS A 310 9.48 32.88 16.25
CA LYS A 310 9.67 31.50 15.80
C LYS A 310 10.54 31.43 14.54
N SER A 311 11.60 32.23 14.51
CA SER A 311 12.45 32.40 13.31
C SER A 311 13.84 31.78 13.43
N ARG A 312 14.23 31.27 14.60
CA ARG A 312 15.62 30.89 14.89
C ARG A 312 15.81 29.37 14.85
N GLY A 313 16.64 28.85 13.95
CA GLY A 313 16.96 27.43 13.83
C GLY A 313 18.07 27.13 12.83
N ALA A 314 18.63 25.92 12.85
CA ALA A 314 19.63 25.49 11.87
C ALA A 314 19.02 25.21 10.49
N GLY A 315 17.84 24.59 10.46
CA GLY A 315 17.12 24.26 9.23
C GLY A 315 15.64 24.65 9.27
N ILE A 316 15.02 24.72 8.11
CA ILE A 316 13.58 24.93 7.94
C ILE A 316 12.99 23.86 7.04
N GLN A 317 11.85 23.31 7.43
CA GLN A 317 11.05 22.42 6.60
C GLN A 317 9.72 23.09 6.30
N LEU A 318 9.26 23.01 5.05
CA LEU A 318 8.01 23.61 4.62
C LEU A 318 6.99 22.54 4.31
N ARG A 319 5.73 22.83 4.62
CA ARG A 319 4.58 22.02 4.24
C ARG A 319 3.56 22.88 3.50
N PHE A 320 3.06 22.32 2.41
CA PHE A 320 2.05 22.89 1.54
C PHE A 320 0.80 22.03 1.65
N GLU A 321 -0.34 22.65 1.96
CA GLU A 321 -1.60 21.95 2.16
C GLU A 321 -2.72 22.59 1.34
N GLU A 322 -3.56 21.81 0.67
CA GLU A 322 -4.76 22.31 -0.03
C GLU A 322 -5.96 21.42 0.27
N TYR A 323 -7.14 22.05 0.35
CA TYR A 323 -8.44 21.40 0.39
C TYR A 323 -9.26 21.87 -0.81
N SER A 324 -9.61 20.97 -1.73
CA SER A 324 -10.36 21.35 -2.92
C SER A 324 -11.33 20.27 -3.37
N ALA A 325 -12.55 20.67 -3.71
CA ALA A 325 -13.55 19.82 -4.37
C ALA A 325 -13.29 19.66 -5.89
N LYS A 326 -12.07 19.99 -6.34
CA LYS A 326 -11.58 19.89 -7.72
C LYS A 326 -10.14 19.41 -7.70
N GLU A 327 -9.68 18.84 -8.81
CA GLU A 327 -8.31 18.34 -8.96
C GLU A 327 -7.31 19.41 -8.52
N PRO A 328 -6.49 19.14 -7.48
CA PRO A 328 -5.44 20.05 -7.12
C PRO A 328 -4.38 20.00 -8.22
N VAL A 329 -4.25 21.10 -8.95
CA VAL A 329 -3.16 21.34 -9.92
C VAL A 329 -2.09 22.34 -9.43
N PRO A 330 -1.88 22.59 -8.11
CA PRO A 330 -0.90 23.56 -7.70
C PRO A 330 0.50 23.07 -8.06
N THR A 331 1.22 23.87 -8.84
CA THR A 331 2.61 23.59 -9.20
C THR A 331 3.52 24.54 -8.44
N ILE A 332 4.28 24.03 -7.47
CA ILE A 332 5.33 24.81 -6.81
C ILE A 332 6.59 24.78 -7.67
N GLU A 333 6.93 25.91 -8.29
CA GLU A 333 8.06 25.99 -9.22
C GLU A 333 9.37 26.33 -8.51
N LYS A 334 9.30 27.24 -7.53
CA LYS A 334 10.49 27.73 -6.84
C LYS A 334 10.18 28.16 -5.42
N ILE A 335 11.04 27.75 -4.51
CA ILE A 335 11.05 28.18 -3.12
C ILE A 335 12.39 28.88 -2.87
N THR A 336 12.34 30.11 -2.35
CA THR A 336 13.53 30.85 -1.90
C THR A 336 13.38 31.17 -0.43
N VAL A 337 14.31 30.67 0.38
CA VAL A 337 14.36 30.91 1.83
C VAL A 337 15.38 31.99 2.11
N PHE A 338 14.99 33.05 2.82
CA PHE A 338 15.89 34.10 3.25
C PHE A 338 16.25 33.92 4.73
N SER A 339 17.55 33.96 5.01
CA SER A 339 18.06 33.81 6.37
C SER A 339 19.35 34.60 6.60
N THR A 340 19.60 34.98 7.84
CA THR A 340 20.87 35.56 8.29
C THR A 340 21.48 34.64 9.35
N PRO A 341 22.80 34.42 9.36
CA PRO A 341 23.43 33.66 10.42
C PRO A 341 23.17 34.35 11.76
N ASP A 342 22.93 33.57 12.80
CA ASP A 342 22.95 34.07 14.17
C ASP A 342 24.41 34.26 14.59
N THR A 343 25.03 35.30 14.04
CA THR A 343 26.32 35.78 14.52
C THR A 343 26.05 36.51 15.82
N LEU A 344 26.13 35.80 16.94
CA LEU A 344 26.42 36.41 18.24
C LEU A 344 27.80 37.06 18.17
N GLU A 345 27.94 38.16 17.43
CA GLU A 345 28.98 39.13 17.73
C GLU A 345 28.56 39.81 19.03
N THR A 346 29.06 39.26 20.13
CA THR A 346 29.13 40.00 21.38
C THR A 346 29.92 41.27 21.05
N PRO A 347 29.36 42.48 21.19
CA PRO A 347 30.18 43.67 21.03
C PRO A 347 31.27 43.60 22.09
N GLU A 348 32.54 43.63 21.69
CA GLU A 348 33.68 43.88 22.58
C GLU A 348 33.49 45.27 23.20
N LYS A 349 32.66 45.36 24.24
CA LYS A 349 32.85 46.33 25.31
C LYS A 349 34.00 45.78 26.14
N ASP A 350 35.20 46.33 25.87
CA ASP A 350 36.25 46.61 26.85
C ASP A 350 37.64 46.45 26.22
N LYS A 351 38.06 47.48 25.48
CA LYS A 351 39.44 47.96 25.48
C LYS A 351 39.42 49.49 25.57
N GLN A 352 39.19 49.97 26.79
CA GLN A 352 39.71 51.27 27.23
C GLN A 352 41.19 51.13 27.56
#